data_AF-A0A4Q2ZB70-F1
#
_entry.id   AF-A0A4Q2ZB70-F1
#
_cell.length_a   1.000
_cell.length_b   1.000
_cell.length_c   1.000
_cell.angle_alpha   90.00
_cell.angle_beta   90.00
_cell.angle_gamma   90.00
#
_symmetry.space_group_name_H-M   'P 1'
#
loop_
_entity.id
_entity.type
_entity.pdbx_description
1 polymer ?
#
loop_
_entity_poly.entity_id
_entity_poly.type
_entity_poly.pdbx_seq_one_letter_code
_entity_poly.pdbx_strand_id
1 'polypeptide(L)'
;MEFRDTENSVSETVTEAAVAAPKASAGTVKAKKDSRTVDVQLFAVEVDHSRDALLTEFGKETLKDRYLLPGENFQDLFVRVASAYADDQAHAQRIYDYISRLWFMPATPILSNGGTGRGLPISCFLNSVPDSLGGIVDTWNENVWLASRGGGIGTYWGNVRGIGEPVGLNGKTSGIIPFVRVMDSLTLAISQGSLRRGSAAVYLDVSH
;
A
#
# COMPACT_ATOMS: atom_id res chain seq x y z
N MET A 1 2.59 -9.99 2.45
CA MET A 1 3.52 -11.14 2.49
C MET A 1 4.67 -10.76 3.40
N GLU A 2 4.86 -11.45 4.52
CA GLU A 2 6.03 -11.22 5.37
C GLU A 2 7.16 -12.13 4.92
N PHE A 3 8.21 -11.53 4.39
CA PHE A 3 9.48 -12.23 4.23
C PHE A 3 10.12 -12.32 5.62
N ARG A 4 10.80 -13.44 5.89
CA ARG A 4 11.52 -13.63 7.17
C ARG A 4 12.76 -12.76 7.16
N ASP A 5 12.60 -11.47 7.42
CA ASP A 5 13.71 -10.56 7.66
C ASP A 5 14.22 -10.79 9.08
N THR A 6 15.04 -11.84 9.26
CA THR A 6 15.81 -12.02 10.49
C THR A 6 16.97 -11.02 10.48
N GLU A 7 16.73 -9.77 10.88
CA GLU A 7 17.81 -8.87 11.29
C GLU A 7 18.37 -9.38 12.63
N ASN A 8 19.34 -10.31 12.56
CA ASN A 8 20.25 -10.54 13.68
C ASN A 8 21.14 -9.30 13.77
N SER A 9 21.00 -8.54 14.86
CA SER A 9 21.89 -7.43 15.19
C SER A 9 23.32 -7.95 15.37
N VAL A 10 24.17 -7.82 14.36
CA VAL A 10 25.60 -8.00 14.52
C VAL A 10 26.14 -6.75 15.22
N SER A 11 26.46 -6.89 16.50
CA SER A 11 27.18 -5.88 17.24
C SER A 11 28.63 -5.85 16.78
N GLU A 12 29.00 -4.91 15.89
CA GLU A 12 30.39 -4.57 15.68
C GLU A 12 30.77 -3.44 16.64
N THR A 13 31.58 -3.82 17.64
CA THR A 13 32.31 -2.93 18.51
C THR A 13 33.52 -2.41 17.74
N VAL A 14 33.56 -1.11 17.47
CA VAL A 14 34.81 -0.42 17.14
C VAL A 14 34.92 0.81 18.04
N THR A 15 35.86 0.72 18.97
CA THR A 15 36.38 1.81 19.81
C THR A 15 37.32 2.67 18.99
N GLU A 16 37.14 4.00 18.97
CA GLU A 16 38.19 4.96 19.37
C GLU A 16 37.75 6.44 19.30
N ALA A 17 38.24 7.17 20.31
CA ALA A 17 38.56 8.60 20.41
C ALA A 17 37.46 9.67 20.35
N ALA A 18 37.37 10.40 21.47
CA ALA A 18 36.47 11.49 21.77
C ALA A 18 36.95 12.86 21.26
N VAL A 19 35.99 13.69 20.81
CA VAL A 19 36.06 15.16 20.86
C VAL A 19 34.65 15.70 21.17
N ALA A 20 34.49 16.43 22.28
CA ALA A 20 33.26 17.17 22.67
C ALA A 20 33.17 18.48 21.86
N ALA A 21 32.03 19.07 21.44
CA ALA A 21 30.69 19.35 21.99
C ALA A 21 29.81 19.93 20.81
N PRO A 22 28.54 20.41 20.95
CA PRO A 22 27.60 20.43 22.09
C PRO A 22 26.26 19.72 21.83
N LYS A 23 25.43 19.65 22.88
CA LYS A 23 24.13 18.97 22.96
C LYS A 23 23.13 19.44 21.90
N ALA A 24 22.73 18.54 20.99
CA ALA A 24 21.53 18.67 20.18
C ALA A 24 20.38 17.86 20.80
N SER A 25 19.19 18.45 20.76
CA SER A 25 17.93 17.99 21.35
C SER A 25 17.63 16.51 21.14
N ALA A 26 17.05 15.87 22.16
CA ALA A 26 16.47 14.54 22.08
C ALA A 26 15.50 14.44 20.89
N GLY A 27 15.97 13.88 19.78
CA GLY A 27 15.12 13.42 18.71
C GLY A 27 14.34 12.24 19.26
N THR A 28 13.04 12.39 19.41
CA THR A 28 12.13 11.26 19.59
C THR A 28 12.30 10.35 18.39
N VAL A 29 12.97 9.22 18.61
CA VAL A 29 13.04 8.12 17.64
C VAL A 29 11.59 7.70 17.39
N LYS A 30 11.01 8.10 16.25
CA LYS A 30 9.71 7.57 15.83
C LYS A 30 9.87 6.06 15.74
N ALA A 31 9.18 5.33 16.62
CA ALA A 31 9.15 3.88 16.57
C ALA A 31 8.78 3.45 15.14
N LYS A 32 9.57 2.52 14.57
CA LYS A 32 9.27 1.92 13.25
C LYS A 32 7.84 1.35 13.35
N LYS A 33 6.90 1.88 12.56
CA LYS A 33 5.52 1.36 12.50
C LYS A 33 5.58 -0.08 12.01
N ASP A 34 5.20 -1.03 12.87
CA ASP A 34 4.98 -2.42 12.50
C ASP A 34 3.59 -2.55 11.88
N SER A 35 3.48 -3.36 10.82
CA SER A 35 2.22 -3.68 10.14
C SER A 35 1.14 -4.30 11.05
N ARG A 36 1.54 -4.78 12.24
CA ARG A 36 0.63 -5.31 13.26
C ARG A 36 0.04 -4.28 14.22
N THR A 37 0.45 -3.02 14.10
CA THR A 37 0.03 -1.97 15.04
C THR A 37 -1.27 -1.31 14.61
N VAL A 38 -2.08 -0.95 15.60
CA VAL A 38 -3.22 -0.04 15.46
C VAL A 38 -2.80 1.26 16.12
N ASP A 39 -2.97 2.37 15.40
CA ASP A 39 -2.61 3.68 15.92
C ASP A 39 -3.59 4.09 17.02
N VAL A 40 -3.14 4.95 17.94
CA VAL A 40 -4.02 5.53 18.95
C VAL A 40 -5.07 6.40 18.26
N GLN A 41 -6.33 6.24 18.65
CA GLN A 41 -7.42 7.08 18.16
C GLN A 41 -7.16 8.54 18.57
N LEU A 42 -7.08 9.41 17.56
CA LEU A 42 -6.71 10.83 17.74
C LEU A 42 -7.90 11.68 18.17
N PHE A 43 -9.11 11.37 17.68
CA PHE A 43 -10.31 12.18 17.88
C PHE A 43 -11.45 11.32 18.42
N ALA A 44 -12.07 11.77 19.51
CA ALA A 44 -13.28 11.14 20.04
C ALA A 44 -14.50 11.50 19.18
N VAL A 45 -15.33 10.50 18.89
CA VAL A 45 -16.56 10.65 18.10
C VAL A 45 -17.72 10.01 18.85
N GLU A 46 -18.90 10.61 18.72
CA GLU A 46 -20.14 10.05 19.24
C GLU A 46 -20.61 8.93 18.32
N VAL A 47 -20.61 7.70 18.86
CA VAL A 47 -20.87 6.47 18.11
C VAL A 47 -22.34 6.06 18.28
N ASP A 48 -22.99 5.73 17.17
CA ASP A 48 -24.35 5.24 17.12
C ASP A 48 -24.39 3.83 16.53
N HIS A 49 -24.34 2.82 17.41
CA HIS A 49 -24.37 1.41 17.03
C HIS A 49 -25.69 0.96 16.40
N SER A 50 -26.77 1.75 16.50
CA SER A 50 -28.02 1.39 15.82
C SER A 50 -27.89 1.43 14.29
N ARG A 51 -26.88 2.13 13.77
CA ARG A 51 -26.58 2.24 12.33
C ARG A 51 -26.06 0.96 11.70
N ASP A 52 -25.71 -0.05 12.50
CA ASP A 52 -25.46 -1.41 11.99
C ASP A 52 -26.68 -1.99 11.25
N ALA A 53 -27.89 -1.51 11.57
CA ALA A 53 -29.12 -1.88 10.87
C ALA A 53 -29.17 -1.34 9.42
N LEU A 54 -28.36 -0.34 9.07
CA LEU A 54 -28.27 0.19 7.71
C LEU A 54 -27.45 -0.73 6.78
N LEU A 55 -26.55 -1.54 7.35
CA LEU A 55 -25.76 -2.49 6.59
C LEU A 55 -26.60 -3.71 6.21
N THR A 56 -26.52 -4.11 4.95
CA THR A 56 -27.08 -5.38 4.50
C THR A 56 -26.33 -6.55 5.11
N GLU A 57 -26.97 -7.72 5.23
CA GLU A 57 -26.30 -8.93 5.75
C GLU A 57 -25.06 -9.30 4.93
N PHE A 58 -25.12 -9.18 3.61
CA PHE A 58 -23.95 -9.39 2.75
C PHE A 58 -22.84 -8.35 3.01
N GLY A 59 -23.21 -7.09 3.23
CA GLY A 59 -22.27 -6.03 3.59
C GLY A 59 -21.57 -6.33 4.92
N LYS A 60 -22.32 -6.79 5.93
CA LYS A 60 -21.78 -7.21 7.22
C LYS A 60 -20.78 -8.36 7.08
N GLU A 61 -21.12 -9.39 6.31
CA GLU A 61 -20.21 -10.52 6.08
C GLU A 61 -18.94 -10.07 5.33
N THR A 62 -19.08 -9.19 4.35
CA THR A 62 -17.92 -8.60 3.64
C THR A 62 -17.03 -7.80 4.60
N LEU A 63 -17.61 -7.01 5.50
CA LEU A 63 -16.86 -6.25 6.51
C LEU A 63 -16.11 -7.18 7.48
N LYS A 64 -16.77 -8.23 7.98
CA LYS A 64 -16.17 -9.23 8.87
C LYS A 64 -15.00 -9.98 8.21
N ASP A 65 -15.19 -10.44 6.98
CA ASP A 65 -14.20 -11.23 6.25
C ASP A 65 -12.92 -10.41 5.96
N ARG A 66 -13.06 -9.11 5.70
CA ARG A 66 -12.02 -8.33 5.05
C ARG A 66 -11.49 -7.11 5.81
N TYR A 67 -12.32 -6.45 6.61
CA TYR A 67 -12.01 -5.10 7.08
C TYR A 67 -11.90 -4.97 8.59
N LEU A 68 -12.67 -5.77 9.33
CA LEU A 68 -12.62 -5.74 10.78
C LEU A 68 -11.28 -6.27 11.29
N LEU A 69 -10.69 -5.54 12.22
CA LEU A 69 -9.58 -6.00 13.02
C LEU A 69 -10.08 -6.92 14.16
N PRO A 70 -9.21 -7.73 14.78
CA PRO A 70 -9.60 -8.55 15.93
C PRO A 70 -10.22 -7.69 17.05
N GLY A 71 -11.46 -8.02 17.43
CA GLY A 71 -12.20 -7.30 18.48
C GLY A 71 -12.90 -6.01 18.02
N GLU A 72 -12.80 -5.64 16.74
CA GLU A 72 -13.45 -4.46 16.17
C GLU A 72 -14.85 -4.79 15.66
N ASN A 73 -15.84 -3.93 15.95
CA ASN A 73 -17.18 -4.00 15.33
C ASN A 73 -17.32 -3.05 14.12
N PHE A 74 -18.48 -3.05 13.45
CA PHE A 74 -18.68 -2.26 12.22
C PHE A 74 -18.56 -0.75 12.43
N GLN A 75 -19.14 -0.22 13.52
CA GLN A 75 -19.01 1.20 13.80
C GLN A 75 -17.60 1.55 14.27
N ASP A 76 -16.94 0.68 15.03
CA ASP A 76 -15.55 0.89 15.46
C ASP A 76 -14.61 1.04 14.25
N LEU A 77 -14.80 0.21 13.21
CA LEU A 77 -14.09 0.36 11.93
C LEU A 77 -14.29 1.77 11.34
N PHE A 78 -15.53 2.25 11.31
CA PHE A 78 -15.84 3.58 10.78
C PHE A 78 -15.27 4.70 11.65
N VAL A 79 -15.25 4.54 12.97
CA VAL A 79 -14.61 5.45 13.93
C VAL A 79 -13.11 5.50 13.71
N ARG A 80 -12.43 4.35 13.62
CA ARG A 80 -10.99 4.26 13.37
C ARG A 80 -10.63 4.98 12.08
N VAL A 81 -11.36 4.70 11.01
CA VAL A 81 -11.13 5.32 9.69
C VAL A 81 -11.38 6.83 9.76
N ALA A 82 -12.50 7.26 10.35
CA ALA A 82 -12.84 8.68 10.48
C ALA A 82 -11.79 9.45 11.29
N SER A 83 -11.37 8.91 12.44
CA SER A 83 -10.35 9.54 13.28
C SER A 83 -8.98 9.56 12.62
N ALA A 84 -8.64 8.59 11.77
CA ALA A 84 -7.32 8.52 11.15
C ALA A 84 -7.09 9.56 10.05
N TYR A 85 -8.15 9.97 9.35
CA TYR A 85 -8.06 10.90 8.21
C TYR A 85 -8.68 12.27 8.46
N ALA A 86 -9.23 12.51 9.65
CA ALA A 86 -9.75 13.82 10.02
C ALA A 86 -8.63 14.80 10.38
N ASP A 87 -8.90 16.09 10.19
CA ASP A 87 -8.02 17.17 10.62
C ASP A 87 -8.29 17.62 12.07
N ASP A 88 -9.54 17.48 12.52
CA ASP A 88 -10.01 17.84 13.85
C ASP A 88 -11.19 16.96 14.29
N GLN A 89 -11.62 17.12 15.55
CA GLN A 89 -12.70 16.33 16.13
C GLN A 89 -14.06 16.52 15.43
N ALA A 90 -14.39 17.73 15.02
CA ALA A 90 -15.64 18.00 14.31
C ALA A 90 -15.62 17.39 12.90
N HIS A 91 -14.45 17.38 12.25
CA HIS A 91 -14.24 16.70 10.98
C HIS A 91 -14.37 15.18 11.14
N ALA A 92 -13.78 14.60 12.19
CA ALA A 92 -13.93 13.17 12.49
C ALA A 92 -15.40 12.78 12.68
N GLN A 93 -16.18 13.58 13.42
CA GLN A 93 -17.61 13.34 13.59
C GLN A 93 -18.37 13.37 12.26
N ARG A 94 -18.10 14.37 11.40
CA ARG A 94 -18.73 14.46 10.07
C ARG A 94 -18.40 13.26 9.19
N ILE A 95 -17.12 12.84 9.15
CA ILE A 95 -16.71 11.66 8.38
C ILE A 95 -17.43 10.42 8.91
N TYR A 96 -17.41 10.20 10.24
CA TYR A 96 -18.11 9.07 10.87
C TYR A 96 -19.59 9.08 10.52
N ASP A 97 -20.28 10.21 10.64
CA ASP A 97 -21.70 10.32 10.33
C ASP A 97 -22.00 10.00 8.87
N TYR A 98 -21.16 10.44 7.93
CA TYR A 98 -21.36 10.20 6.51
C TYR A 98 -21.08 8.73 6.13
N ILE A 99 -20.06 8.11 6.71
CA ILE A 99 -19.75 6.69 6.47
C ILE A 99 -20.83 5.81 7.11
N SER A 100 -21.13 6.01 8.39
CA SER A 100 -22.06 5.16 9.15
C SER A 100 -23.51 5.28 8.68
N ARG A 101 -23.92 6.40 8.08
CA ARG A 101 -25.23 6.57 7.41
C ARG A 101 -25.23 6.08 5.96
N LEU A 102 -24.12 5.53 5.48
CA LEU A 102 -23.92 5.04 4.12
C LEU A 102 -24.11 6.10 3.03
N TRP A 103 -23.84 7.38 3.34
CA TRP A 103 -23.88 8.46 2.35
C TRP A 103 -22.68 8.41 1.40
N PHE A 104 -21.56 7.86 1.88
CA PHE A 104 -20.48 7.36 1.05
C PHE A 104 -19.81 6.17 1.75
N MET A 105 -19.01 5.41 1.00
CA MET A 105 -18.18 4.34 1.55
C MET A 105 -16.74 4.53 1.06
N PRO A 106 -15.73 4.55 1.96
CA PRO A 106 -14.34 4.66 1.54
C PRO A 106 -13.88 3.46 0.72
N ALA A 107 -12.87 3.67 -0.13
CA ALA A 107 -12.24 2.58 -0.88
C ALA A 107 -11.55 1.57 0.06
N THR A 108 -11.32 0.35 -0.43
CA THR A 108 -10.74 -0.76 0.35
C THR A 108 -9.47 -0.38 1.13
N PRO A 109 -8.44 0.25 0.54
CA PRO A 109 -7.23 0.61 1.30
C PRO A 109 -7.50 1.63 2.40
N ILE A 110 -8.48 2.52 2.22
CA ILE A 110 -8.86 3.50 3.25
C ILE A 110 -9.46 2.79 4.46
N LEU A 111 -10.37 1.83 4.23
CA LEU A 111 -10.98 1.02 5.29
C LEU A 111 -9.98 0.09 5.98
N SER A 112 -9.18 -0.64 5.20
CA SER A 112 -8.27 -1.67 5.72
C SER A 112 -7.05 -1.08 6.45
N ASN A 113 -6.54 0.07 5.99
CA ASN A 113 -5.28 0.63 6.47
C ASN A 113 -5.44 1.85 7.39
N GLY A 114 -6.58 2.53 7.36
CA GLY A 114 -6.80 3.75 8.16
C GLY A 114 -6.58 3.52 9.65
N GLY A 115 -5.72 4.30 10.28
CA GLY A 115 -5.42 4.18 11.71
C GLY A 115 -4.66 2.91 12.09
N THR A 116 -3.90 2.34 11.15
CA THR A 116 -3.05 1.17 11.38
C THR A 116 -1.65 1.40 10.82
N GLY A 117 -0.70 0.55 11.23
CA GLY A 117 0.61 0.46 10.58
C GLY A 117 0.61 -0.31 9.25
N ARG A 118 -0.57 -0.72 8.73
CA ARG A 118 -0.68 -1.52 7.51
C ARG A 118 -0.66 -0.65 6.27
N GLY A 119 0.12 -1.06 5.26
CA GLY A 119 -0.04 -0.61 3.86
C GLY A 119 -0.06 0.90 3.63
N LEU A 120 -0.59 1.31 2.48
CA LEU A 120 -0.84 2.71 2.12
C LEU A 120 -2.33 2.95 1.92
N PRO A 121 -2.85 4.17 2.16
CA PRO A 121 -4.24 4.52 1.89
C PRO A 121 -4.48 4.84 0.40
N ILE A 122 -3.90 4.04 -0.51
CA ILE A 122 -3.88 4.30 -1.95
C ILE A 122 -4.31 3.04 -2.70
N SER A 123 -5.28 3.18 -3.60
CA SER A 123 -5.82 2.06 -4.38
C SER A 123 -5.08 1.79 -5.68
N CYS A 124 -4.63 2.84 -6.37
CA CYS A 124 -4.13 2.77 -7.74
C CYS A 124 -2.77 3.46 -7.85
N PHE A 125 -1.84 2.81 -8.54
CA PHE A 125 -0.54 3.37 -8.89
C PHE A 125 -0.36 3.34 -10.40
N LEU A 126 0.30 4.39 -10.92
CA LEU A 126 0.61 4.53 -12.34
C LEU A 126 2.09 4.87 -12.52
N ASN A 127 2.78 4.13 -13.38
CA ASN A 127 4.16 4.41 -13.77
C ASN A 127 4.41 4.11 -15.25
N SER A 128 5.60 4.48 -15.74
CA SER A 128 6.03 4.27 -17.12
C SER A 128 7.40 3.63 -17.17
N VAL A 129 7.62 2.73 -18.13
CA VAL A 129 8.89 2.00 -18.26
C VAL A 129 9.86 2.77 -19.16
N PRO A 130 11.11 3.03 -18.73
CA PRO A 130 12.16 3.55 -19.63
C PRO A 130 12.67 2.48 -20.60
N ASP A 131 13.11 2.86 -21.80
CA ASP A 131 13.70 1.94 -22.80
C ASP A 131 15.15 1.55 -22.49
N SER A 132 15.34 0.91 -21.35
CA SER A 132 16.63 0.36 -20.93
C SER A 132 16.43 -0.83 -20.01
N LEU A 133 17.38 -1.76 -19.99
CA LEU A 133 17.30 -2.93 -19.09
C LEU A 133 17.25 -2.50 -17.62
N GLY A 134 18.05 -1.49 -17.23
CA GLY A 134 18.02 -0.92 -15.88
C GLY A 134 16.64 -0.36 -15.53
N GLY A 135 16.08 0.47 -16.41
CA GLY A 135 14.74 1.03 -16.21
C GLY A 135 13.65 -0.04 -16.09
N ILE A 136 13.69 -1.09 -16.92
CA ILE A 136 12.75 -2.22 -16.84
C ILE A 136 12.84 -2.92 -15.48
N VAL A 137 14.05 -3.23 -15.03
CA VAL A 137 14.28 -3.92 -13.74
C VAL A 137 13.86 -3.03 -12.56
N ASP A 138 14.18 -1.73 -12.61
CA ASP A 138 13.78 -0.79 -11.57
C ASP A 138 12.26 -0.64 -11.48
N THR A 139 11.55 -0.58 -12.62
CA THR A 139 10.09 -0.59 -12.63
C THR A 139 9.53 -1.89 -12.05
N TRP A 140 10.12 -3.05 -12.35
CA TRP A 140 9.68 -4.30 -11.72
C TRP A 140 9.84 -4.25 -10.20
N ASN A 141 10.98 -3.78 -9.71
CA ASN A 141 11.22 -3.63 -8.27
C ASN A 141 10.21 -2.67 -7.63
N GLU A 142 9.95 -1.52 -8.25
CA GLU A 142 8.92 -0.59 -7.81
C GLU A 142 7.54 -1.28 -7.74
N ASN A 143 7.13 -1.96 -8.81
CA ASN A 143 5.86 -2.67 -8.88
C ASN A 143 5.75 -3.75 -7.80
N VAL A 144 6.84 -4.44 -7.48
CA VAL A 144 6.88 -5.42 -6.39
C VAL A 144 6.53 -4.77 -5.05
N TRP A 145 7.16 -3.64 -4.73
CA TRP A 145 6.91 -2.93 -3.49
C TRP A 145 5.49 -2.35 -3.43
N LEU A 146 5.00 -1.77 -4.53
CA LEU A 146 3.65 -1.22 -4.60
C LEU A 146 2.58 -2.32 -4.46
N ALA A 147 2.75 -3.45 -5.14
CA ALA A 147 1.83 -4.59 -5.06
C ALA A 147 1.80 -5.18 -3.65
N SER A 148 2.95 -5.25 -2.96
CA SER A 148 3.04 -5.74 -1.58
C SER A 148 2.23 -4.91 -0.58
N ARG A 149 1.92 -3.65 -0.94
CA ARG A 149 1.13 -2.70 -0.14
C ARG A 149 -0.35 -2.66 -0.54
N GLY A 150 -0.79 -3.55 -1.43
CA GLY A 150 -2.22 -3.80 -1.72
C GLY A 150 -2.85 -2.90 -2.78
N GLY A 151 -2.06 -2.13 -3.54
CA GLY A 151 -2.57 -1.34 -4.67
C GLY A 151 -2.57 -2.10 -5.99
N GLY A 152 -3.51 -1.76 -6.87
CA GLY A 152 -3.47 -2.16 -8.27
C GLY A 152 -2.54 -1.24 -9.07
N ILE A 153 -1.84 -1.79 -10.05
CA ILE A 153 -0.78 -1.05 -10.77
C ILE A 153 -1.10 -1.00 -12.27
N GLY A 154 -1.05 0.20 -12.85
CA GLY A 154 -1.04 0.40 -14.30
C GLY A 154 0.34 0.84 -14.76
N THR A 155 0.97 0.06 -15.63
CA THR A 155 2.30 0.38 -16.17
C THR A 155 2.19 0.67 -17.66
N TYR A 156 2.69 1.83 -18.08
CA TYR A 156 2.79 2.21 -19.49
C TYR A 156 4.12 1.76 -20.10
N TRP A 157 4.03 0.99 -21.18
CA TRP A 157 5.18 0.34 -21.84
C TRP A 157 5.54 0.97 -23.19
N GLY A 158 4.83 2.02 -23.62
CA GLY A 158 4.97 2.57 -24.97
C GLY A 158 6.33 3.19 -25.28
N ASN A 159 7.13 3.51 -24.26
CA ASN A 159 8.50 3.97 -24.48
C ASN A 159 9.46 2.84 -24.88
N VAL A 160 9.18 1.59 -24.49
CA VAL A 160 10.10 0.47 -24.73
C VAL A 160 9.99 0.06 -26.19
N ARG A 161 11.15 -0.10 -26.84
CA ARG A 161 11.21 -0.39 -28.27
C ARG A 161 10.46 -1.67 -28.68
N GLY A 162 9.83 -1.62 -29.85
CA GLY A 162 9.05 -2.68 -30.47
C GLY A 162 9.90 -3.80 -31.04
N ILE A 163 9.26 -4.94 -31.34
CA ILE A 163 9.95 -6.14 -31.83
C ILE A 163 10.75 -5.87 -33.11
N GLY A 164 11.98 -6.38 -33.18
CA GLY A 164 12.84 -6.23 -34.36
C GLY A 164 13.66 -4.93 -34.39
N GLU A 165 13.39 -3.97 -33.49
CA GLU A 165 14.21 -2.78 -33.35
C GLU A 165 15.64 -3.11 -32.89
N PRO A 166 16.65 -2.36 -33.34
CA PRO A 166 18.05 -2.66 -33.10
C PRO A 166 18.41 -2.55 -31.61
N VAL A 167 19.27 -3.46 -31.12
CA VAL A 167 19.84 -3.44 -29.77
C VAL A 167 21.33 -3.73 -29.85
N GLY A 168 22.15 -2.83 -29.29
CA GLY A 168 23.60 -2.96 -29.38
C GLY A 168 24.10 -2.94 -30.82
N LEU A 169 25.18 -3.68 -31.10
CA LEU A 169 25.84 -3.68 -32.40
C LEU A 169 25.15 -4.54 -33.46
N ASN A 170 24.66 -5.74 -33.10
CA ASN A 170 24.08 -6.71 -34.03
C ASN A 170 22.82 -7.41 -33.45
N GLY A 171 22.24 -6.87 -32.38
CA GLY A 171 21.05 -7.45 -31.74
C GLY A 171 19.75 -6.84 -32.28
N LYS A 172 18.66 -7.59 -32.10
CA LYS A 172 17.29 -7.09 -32.26
C LYS A 172 16.49 -7.47 -31.01
N THR A 173 15.61 -6.59 -30.56
CA THR A 173 14.75 -6.89 -29.41
C THR A 173 13.62 -7.86 -29.79
N SER A 174 13.14 -8.61 -28.79
CA SER A 174 11.92 -9.42 -28.88
C SER A 174 10.65 -8.63 -28.53
N GLY A 175 10.76 -7.31 -28.35
CA GLY A 175 9.68 -6.43 -27.91
C GLY A 175 9.35 -6.61 -26.43
N ILE A 176 8.20 -6.07 -26.01
CA ILE A 176 7.82 -5.99 -24.59
C ILE A 176 7.26 -7.30 -24.00
N ILE A 177 6.72 -8.20 -24.83
CA ILE A 177 5.95 -9.37 -24.35
C ILE A 177 6.76 -10.26 -23.38
N PRO A 178 8.05 -10.59 -23.63
CA PRO A 178 8.84 -11.34 -22.67
C PRO A 178 9.01 -10.61 -21.33
N PHE A 179 9.21 -9.28 -21.34
CA PHE A 179 9.33 -8.49 -20.12
C PHE A 179 8.02 -8.43 -19.32
N VAL A 180 6.89 -8.28 -20.02
CA VAL A 180 5.55 -8.30 -19.41
C VAL A 180 5.25 -9.65 -18.76
N ARG A 181 5.68 -10.78 -19.34
CA ARG A 181 5.53 -12.11 -18.72
C ARG A 181 6.30 -12.25 -17.40
N VAL A 182 7.46 -11.63 -17.29
CA VAL A 182 8.21 -11.58 -16.02
C VAL A 182 7.42 -10.76 -14.99
N MET A 183 6.91 -9.59 -15.37
CA MET A 183 6.08 -8.74 -14.51
C MET A 183 4.82 -9.45 -14.01
N ASP A 184 4.16 -10.24 -14.87
CA ASP A 184 3.00 -11.06 -14.51
C ASP A 184 3.36 -12.08 -13.42
N SER A 185 4.48 -12.79 -13.61
CA SER A 185 4.98 -13.77 -12.63
C SER A 185 5.31 -13.12 -11.28
N LEU A 186 5.95 -11.94 -11.28
CA LEU A 186 6.23 -11.17 -10.08
C LEU A 186 4.94 -10.75 -9.35
N THR A 187 3.95 -10.25 -10.11
CA THR A 187 2.65 -9.84 -9.56
C THR A 187 1.93 -11.01 -8.89
N LEU A 188 1.94 -12.18 -9.53
CA LEU A 188 1.33 -13.40 -8.99
C LEU A 188 2.03 -13.91 -7.72
N ALA A 189 3.35 -13.78 -7.65
CA ALA A 189 4.13 -14.20 -6.49
C ALA A 189 3.79 -13.37 -5.23
N ILE A 190 3.59 -12.06 -5.39
CA ILE A 190 3.33 -11.13 -4.26
C ILE A 190 1.87 -11.15 -3.82
N SER A 191 0.98 -11.47 -4.76
CA SER A 191 -0.48 -11.59 -4.58
C SER A 191 -0.90 -12.72 -3.62
N GLN A 192 0.03 -13.55 -3.16
CA GLN A 192 -0.24 -14.66 -2.24
C GLN A 192 -0.40 -14.16 -0.80
N GLY A 193 -1.64 -13.86 -0.38
CA GLY A 193 -2.01 -13.99 1.03
C GLY A 193 -2.52 -12.77 1.81
N SER A 194 -3.17 -11.78 1.19
CA SER A 194 -3.99 -10.83 1.97
C SER A 194 -5.01 -10.10 1.11
N LEU A 195 -6.29 -10.06 1.55
CA LEU A 195 -7.38 -9.16 1.17
C LEU A 195 -7.80 -9.03 -0.32
N ARG A 196 -6.86 -8.91 -1.26
CA ARG A 196 -7.04 -8.86 -2.71
C ARG A 196 -5.89 -9.54 -3.43
N ARG A 197 -6.19 -10.14 -4.59
CA ARG A 197 -5.16 -10.56 -5.54
C ARG A 197 -4.47 -9.31 -6.10
N GLY A 198 -3.14 -9.32 -6.15
CA GLY A 198 -2.36 -8.37 -6.94
C GLY A 198 -2.82 -8.38 -8.40
N SER A 199 -3.03 -7.19 -8.95
CA SER A 199 -3.45 -6.98 -10.33
C SER A 199 -2.59 -5.91 -10.99
N ALA A 200 -2.24 -6.15 -12.24
CA ALA A 200 -1.49 -5.22 -13.06
C ALA A 200 -2.20 -5.01 -14.40
N ALA A 201 -2.14 -3.78 -14.92
CA ALA A 201 -2.60 -3.41 -16.24
C ALA A 201 -1.41 -2.91 -17.07
N VAL A 202 -1.33 -3.35 -18.32
CA VAL A 202 -0.33 -2.91 -19.29
C VAL A 202 -0.98 -1.93 -20.24
N TYR A 203 -0.40 -0.74 -20.35
CA TYR A 203 -0.84 0.31 -21.26
C TYR A 203 0.14 0.52 -22.40
N LEU A 204 -0.39 0.66 -23.61
CA LEU A 204 0.34 0.89 -24.85
C LEU A 204 -0.49 1.79 -25.77
N ASP A 205 0.20 2.55 -26.61
CA ASP A 205 -0.44 3.22 -27.73
C ASP A 205 -0.81 2.21 -28.82
N VAL A 206 -1.87 2.50 -29.56
CA VAL A 206 -2.34 1.64 -30.66
C VAL A 206 -1.31 1.51 -31.80
N SER A 207 -0.40 2.47 -31.91
CA SER A 207 0.65 2.52 -32.94
C SER A 207 1.97 1.89 -32.50
N HIS A 208 2.04 1.34 -31.29
CA HIS A 208 3.24 0.69 -30.75
C HIS A 208 3.56 -0.61 -31.48
#